data_AF-A0A4W6DQ48-F1
#
_entry.id   AF-A0A4W6DQ48-F1
#
_cell.length_a   1.000
_cell.length_b   1.000
_cell.length_c   1.000
_cell.angle_alpha   90.00
_cell.angle_beta   90.00
_cell.angle_gamma   90.00
#
_symmetry.space_group_name_H-M   'P 1'
#
loop_
_entity.id
_entity.type
_entity.pdbx_description
1 polymer ?
#
loop_
_entity_poly.entity_id
_entity_poly.type
_entity_poly.pdbx_seq_one_letter_code
_entity_poly.pdbx_strand_id
1 'polypeptide(L)'
;MMFLLVLIMLTACAASPQDLSNKMFTFPQQTNRAHVRLNTTMQDFSAVTVCHRSFTDLKRDHGLFSLATPSNQNEFLIFWDDTHKEMEPHIRNGKAEYGGWDYKPNMWHSICTTWDSASGLVQLWFDGQPSIRKFITSGSNIRGSLIIILGQEQDSHGGGFDIKQSFVGMMTDVHMWDYVLSPCEIHNYVDELNFTPGNVLNWRALDFQIVDRVLIEDKFKTCH
;
A
#
# COMPACT_ATOMS: atom_id res chain seq x y z
N MET A 1 11.06 -28.36 50.96
CA MET A 1 11.17 -27.13 50.13
C MET A 1 10.26 -27.30 48.94
N MET A 2 9.16 -26.53 48.89
CA MET A 2 8.16 -26.61 47.84
C MET A 2 8.60 -25.69 46.69
N PHE A 3 8.88 -26.26 45.52
CA PHE A 3 9.21 -25.49 44.33
C PHE A 3 7.93 -24.88 43.76
N LEU A 4 7.81 -23.56 43.86
CA LEU A 4 6.73 -22.79 43.24
C LEU A 4 7.06 -22.62 41.75
N LEU A 5 6.33 -23.32 40.88
CA LEU A 5 6.37 -23.08 39.44
C LEU A 5 5.59 -21.79 39.14
N VAL A 6 6.32 -20.72 38.83
CA VAL A 6 5.74 -19.48 38.32
C VAL A 6 5.45 -19.68 36.82
N LEU A 7 4.20 -19.91 36.45
CA LEU A 7 3.76 -19.82 35.06
C LEU A 7 3.74 -18.34 34.66
N ILE A 8 4.71 -17.94 33.84
CA ILE A 8 4.67 -16.66 33.14
C ILE A 8 3.66 -16.83 32.00
N MET A 9 2.43 -16.34 32.20
CA MET A 9 1.45 -16.20 31.14
C MET A 9 1.95 -15.09 30.20
N LEU A 10 2.62 -15.48 29.12
CA LEU A 10 2.86 -14.60 27.97
C LEU A 10 1.50 -14.29 27.34
N THR A 11 0.87 -13.20 27.77
CA THR A 11 -0.27 -12.65 27.04
C THR A 11 0.24 -12.14 25.70
N ALA A 12 0.19 -12.99 24.68
CA ALA A 12 0.29 -12.56 23.31
C ALA A 12 -0.96 -11.70 23.04
N CYS A 13 -0.84 -10.38 23.19
CA CYS A 13 -1.82 -9.46 22.65
C CYS A 13 -1.76 -9.61 21.12
N ALA A 14 -2.61 -10.47 20.56
CA ALA A 14 -2.94 -10.37 19.15
C ALA A 14 -3.49 -8.96 18.95
N ALA A 15 -2.80 -8.13 18.17
CA ALA A 15 -3.27 -6.79 17.85
C ALA A 15 -4.62 -6.95 17.14
N SER A 16 -5.68 -6.37 17.71
CA SER A 16 -6.98 -6.39 17.05
C SER A 16 -6.96 -5.41 15.88
N PRO A 17 -7.64 -5.72 14.75
CA PRO A 17 -7.84 -4.76 13.69
C PRO A 17 -8.38 -3.43 14.23
N GLN A 18 -7.82 -2.31 13.77
CA GLN A 18 -8.21 -0.96 14.23
C GLN A 18 -9.01 -0.23 13.15
N ASP A 19 -10.02 0.51 13.56
CA ASP A 19 -10.73 1.43 12.67
C ASP A 19 -9.94 2.74 12.54
N LEU A 20 -9.39 2.97 11.34
CA LEU A 20 -8.64 4.19 11.00
C LEU A 20 -9.49 5.20 10.23
N SER A 21 -10.83 5.08 10.26
CA SER A 21 -11.73 6.09 9.70
C SER A 21 -11.40 7.49 10.25
N ASN A 22 -11.26 8.47 9.35
CA ASN A 22 -10.82 9.84 9.67
C ASN A 22 -9.41 9.93 10.28
N LYS A 23 -8.55 8.93 10.09
CA LYS A 23 -7.15 8.94 10.52
C LYS A 23 -6.21 8.79 9.33
N MET A 24 -4.95 9.15 9.54
CA MET A 24 -3.87 8.99 8.56
C MET A 24 -2.60 8.51 9.25
N PHE A 25 -1.78 7.79 8.50
CA PHE A 25 -0.38 7.59 8.86
C PHE A 25 0.43 8.78 8.38
N THR A 26 1.29 9.30 9.25
CA THR A 26 2.27 10.34 8.90
C THR A 26 3.68 9.78 9.02
N PHE A 27 4.43 9.90 7.94
CA PHE A 27 5.85 9.56 7.81
C PHE A 27 6.64 10.88 7.82
N PRO A 28 7.06 11.39 8.99
CA PRO A 28 7.48 12.78 9.15
C PRO A 28 8.92 13.04 8.70
N GLN A 29 9.68 12.00 8.37
CA GLN A 29 11.11 12.12 8.09
C GLN A 29 11.58 11.06 7.11
N GLN A 30 12.49 11.46 6.21
CA GLN A 30 13.21 10.53 5.35
C GLN A 30 14.08 9.59 6.20
N THR A 31 13.77 8.29 6.16
CA THR A 31 14.53 7.24 6.84
C THR A 31 14.45 5.96 6.02
N ASN A 32 15.33 4.99 6.27
CA ASN A 32 15.19 3.61 5.77
C ASN A 32 14.72 2.66 6.87
N ARG A 33 13.91 3.16 7.83
CA ARG A 33 13.46 2.38 9.00
C ARG A 33 11.98 2.56 9.29
N ALA A 34 11.47 3.79 9.21
CA ALA A 34 10.07 4.08 9.51
C ALA A 34 9.17 3.49 8.44
N HIS A 35 8.29 2.57 8.85
CA HIS A 35 7.33 1.92 7.97
C HIS A 35 6.14 1.35 8.74
N VAL A 36 5.08 1.05 8.00
CA VAL A 36 3.92 0.29 8.51
C VAL A 36 3.89 -1.06 7.82
N ARG A 37 3.93 -2.14 8.60
CA ARG A 37 3.70 -3.50 8.11
C ARG A 37 2.21 -3.80 8.18
N LEU A 38 1.59 -4.17 7.06
CA LEU A 38 0.19 -4.55 6.99
C LEU A 38 0.04 -6.07 7.01
N ASN A 39 -0.86 -6.57 7.84
CA ASN A 39 -1.11 -7.99 7.99
C ASN A 39 -2.32 -8.42 7.16
N THR A 40 -2.22 -9.58 6.52
CA THR A 40 -3.34 -10.23 5.84
C THR A 40 -3.22 -11.75 6.02
N THR A 41 -4.37 -12.44 6.04
CA THR A 41 -4.43 -13.90 6.08
C THR A 41 -4.43 -14.53 4.69
N MET A 42 -4.68 -13.73 3.64
CA MET A 42 -4.62 -14.16 2.25
C MET A 42 -3.18 -14.44 1.83
N GLN A 43 -2.97 -15.49 1.04
CA GLN A 43 -1.63 -15.94 0.58
C GLN A 43 -1.57 -16.22 -0.93
N ASP A 44 -2.66 -16.01 -1.65
CA ASP A 44 -2.79 -16.30 -3.07
C ASP A 44 -3.69 -15.25 -3.74
N PHE A 45 -3.17 -14.52 -4.73
CA PHE A 45 -3.91 -13.52 -5.48
C PHE A 45 -3.82 -13.78 -6.98
N SER A 46 -4.95 -14.14 -7.60
CA SER A 46 -5.09 -14.16 -9.06
C SER A 46 -5.40 -12.78 -9.65
N ALA A 47 -5.81 -11.83 -8.83
CA ALA A 47 -6.01 -10.44 -9.19
C ALA A 47 -5.80 -9.56 -7.95
N VAL A 48 -5.46 -8.31 -8.17
CA VAL A 48 -5.23 -7.33 -7.11
C VAL A 48 -5.79 -5.99 -7.54
N THR A 49 -6.49 -5.31 -6.63
CA THR A 49 -6.65 -3.86 -6.69
C THR A 49 -6.11 -3.27 -5.39
N VAL A 50 -5.24 -2.26 -5.48
CA VAL A 50 -4.82 -1.46 -4.33
C VAL A 50 -5.25 -0.03 -4.58
N CYS A 51 -5.94 0.57 -3.63
CA CYS A 51 -6.26 1.99 -3.62
C CYS A 51 -5.70 2.63 -2.36
N HIS A 52 -5.15 3.83 -2.48
CA HIS A 52 -4.72 4.64 -1.34
C HIS A 52 -4.87 6.12 -1.65
N ARG A 53 -4.83 6.95 -0.60
CA ARG A 53 -4.65 8.40 -0.73
C ARG A 53 -3.32 8.80 -0.11
N SER A 54 -2.58 9.66 -0.80
CA SER A 54 -1.29 10.14 -0.31
C SER A 54 -1.16 11.66 -0.49
N PHE A 55 -0.38 12.27 0.37
CA PHE A 55 0.00 13.69 0.32
C PHE A 55 1.48 13.78 0.64
N THR A 56 2.26 14.37 -0.26
CA THR A 56 3.71 14.51 -0.10
C THR A 56 4.20 15.76 -0.81
N ASP A 57 5.37 16.27 -0.42
CA ASP A 57 6.09 17.33 -1.13
C ASP A 57 7.38 16.84 -1.81
N LEU A 58 7.59 15.51 -1.83
CA LEU A 58 8.78 14.89 -2.39
C LEU A 58 8.98 15.21 -3.87
N LYS A 59 10.24 15.45 -4.25
CA LYS A 59 10.73 15.68 -5.62
C LYS A 59 11.86 14.70 -5.95
N ARG A 60 11.60 13.43 -5.61
CA ARG A 60 12.50 12.29 -5.76
C ARG A 60 11.67 11.03 -5.81
N ASP A 61 12.28 9.95 -6.24
CA ASP A 61 11.62 8.66 -6.30
C ASP A 61 11.15 8.19 -4.92
N HIS A 62 10.01 7.50 -4.88
CA HIS A 62 9.50 6.92 -3.64
C HIS A 62 8.46 5.81 -3.86
N GLY A 63 8.47 4.82 -2.97
CA GLY A 63 7.46 3.77 -2.91
C GLY A 63 6.22 4.21 -2.14
N LEU A 64 5.04 3.96 -2.72
CA LEU A 64 3.74 4.25 -2.10
C LEU A 64 3.10 3.01 -1.46
N PHE A 65 3.33 1.83 -2.05
CA PHE A 65 2.86 0.55 -1.54
C PHE A 65 3.81 -0.55 -2.02
N SER A 66 4.33 -1.39 -1.12
CA SER A 66 5.25 -2.47 -1.47
C SER A 66 4.76 -3.79 -0.91
N LEU A 67 4.52 -4.77 -1.77
CA LEU A 67 4.24 -6.16 -1.43
C LEU A 67 5.35 -7.04 -2.02
N ALA A 68 5.97 -7.85 -1.16
CA ALA A 68 7.07 -8.74 -1.49
C ALA A 68 6.80 -10.19 -1.07
N THR A 69 7.40 -11.13 -1.81
CA THR A 69 7.56 -12.54 -1.44
C THR A 69 9.05 -12.85 -1.28
N PRO A 70 9.43 -14.02 -0.73
CA PRO A 70 10.84 -14.45 -0.72
C PRO A 70 11.45 -14.58 -2.13
N SER A 71 10.61 -14.74 -3.15
CA SER A 71 11.03 -14.94 -4.54
C SER A 71 11.12 -13.63 -5.33
N ASN A 72 10.25 -12.65 -5.04
CA ASN A 72 10.27 -11.35 -5.71
C ASN A 72 10.07 -10.23 -4.69
N GLN A 73 10.99 -9.27 -4.72
CA GLN A 73 10.92 -8.08 -3.89
C GLN A 73 9.83 -7.10 -4.38
N ASN A 74 9.61 -7.05 -5.71
CA ASN A 74 8.56 -6.25 -6.35
C ASN A 74 7.43 -7.14 -6.88
N GLU A 75 6.83 -7.90 -5.97
CA GLU A 75 5.70 -8.78 -6.29
C GLU A 75 4.45 -7.97 -6.68
N PHE A 76 4.13 -6.91 -5.90
CA PHE A 76 3.26 -5.81 -6.29
C PHE A 76 3.78 -4.51 -5.67
N LEU A 77 4.21 -3.55 -6.49
CA LEU A 77 4.75 -2.27 -6.02
C LEU A 77 4.05 -1.13 -6.76
N ILE A 78 3.71 -0.06 -6.04
CA ILE A 78 3.32 1.24 -6.62
C ILE A 78 4.45 2.22 -6.29
N PHE A 79 5.12 2.71 -7.33
CA PHE A 79 6.31 3.56 -7.20
C PHE A 79 6.16 4.83 -8.03
N TRP A 80 6.65 5.95 -7.52
CA TRP A 80 6.79 7.18 -8.29
C TRP A 80 8.24 7.32 -8.77
N ASP A 81 8.44 7.39 -10.08
CA ASP A 81 9.69 7.80 -10.71
C ASP A 81 9.65 9.31 -10.96
N ASP A 82 10.41 10.07 -10.16
CA ASP A 82 10.47 11.51 -10.26
C ASP A 82 11.34 11.97 -11.44
N THR A 83 12.26 11.13 -11.91
CA THR A 83 13.12 11.43 -13.05
C THR A 83 12.30 11.52 -14.33
N HIS A 84 11.41 10.55 -14.56
CA HIS A 84 10.57 10.49 -15.75
C HIS A 84 9.16 11.08 -15.55
N LYS A 85 8.79 11.39 -14.29
CA LYS A 85 7.44 11.85 -13.90
C LYS A 85 6.38 10.81 -14.21
N GLU A 86 6.66 9.58 -13.81
CA GLU A 86 5.85 8.41 -14.10
C GLU A 86 5.43 7.68 -12.82
N MET A 87 4.20 7.20 -12.80
CA MET A 87 3.75 6.22 -11.83
C MET A 87 4.04 4.83 -12.39
N GLU A 88 4.83 4.05 -11.67
CA GLU A 88 5.33 2.74 -12.05
C GLU A 88 4.73 1.65 -11.15
N PRO A 89 3.65 0.99 -11.58
CA PRO A 89 3.26 -0.28 -11.00
C PRO A 89 4.21 -1.40 -11.45
N HIS A 90 4.71 -2.18 -10.50
CA HIS A 90 5.46 -3.40 -10.77
C HIS A 90 4.66 -4.63 -10.37
N ILE A 91 4.79 -5.68 -11.18
CA ILE A 91 4.28 -7.02 -10.90
C ILE A 91 5.39 -8.03 -11.19
N ARG A 92 5.83 -8.76 -10.17
CA ARG A 92 6.92 -9.75 -10.26
C ARG A 92 8.17 -9.19 -10.93
N ASN A 93 8.64 -8.02 -10.45
CA ASN A 93 9.78 -7.25 -10.96
C ASN A 93 9.64 -6.68 -12.39
N GLY A 94 8.63 -7.09 -13.18
CA GLY A 94 8.25 -6.39 -14.41
C GLY A 94 7.50 -5.11 -14.07
N LYS A 95 7.58 -4.08 -14.91
CA LYS A 95 6.90 -2.79 -14.69
C LYS A 95 6.15 -2.28 -15.90
N ALA A 96 5.23 -1.36 -15.66
CA ALA A 96 4.62 -0.51 -16.67
C ALA A 96 4.74 0.94 -16.23
N GLU A 97 5.03 1.84 -17.17
CA GLU A 97 5.25 3.25 -16.86
C GLU A 97 4.04 4.10 -17.25
N TYR A 98 3.52 4.94 -16.36
CA TYR A 98 2.41 5.83 -16.66
C TYR A 98 2.80 7.29 -16.40
N GLY A 99 3.13 8.03 -17.46
CA GLY A 99 3.39 9.47 -17.40
C GLY A 99 2.16 10.33 -17.70
N GLY A 100 2.34 11.65 -17.59
CA GLY A 100 1.30 12.65 -17.92
C GLY A 100 0.34 12.97 -16.78
N TRP A 101 0.62 12.51 -15.55
CA TRP A 101 -0.17 12.83 -14.37
C TRP A 101 0.27 14.14 -13.73
N ASP A 102 -0.70 14.83 -13.15
CA ASP A 102 -0.47 16.05 -12.38
C ASP A 102 -0.17 15.71 -10.91
N TYR A 103 0.90 14.96 -10.66
CA TYR A 103 1.34 14.57 -9.31
C TYR A 103 2.01 15.76 -8.61
N LYS A 104 1.17 16.60 -8.00
CA LYS A 104 1.57 17.89 -7.43
C LYS A 104 2.01 17.75 -5.98
N PRO A 105 3.21 18.28 -5.64
CA PRO A 105 3.61 18.44 -4.25
C PRO A 105 2.57 19.20 -3.43
N ASN A 106 2.35 18.76 -2.20
CA ASN A 106 1.39 19.33 -1.24
C ASN A 106 -0.09 19.26 -1.68
N MET A 107 -0.46 18.18 -2.36
CA MET A 107 -1.85 17.88 -2.73
C MET A 107 -2.20 16.43 -2.36
N TRP A 108 -3.45 16.20 -1.97
CA TRP A 108 -3.95 14.84 -1.81
C TRP A 108 -4.23 14.25 -3.19
N HIS A 109 -3.66 13.07 -3.44
CA HIS A 109 -3.94 12.29 -4.63
C HIS A 109 -4.54 10.94 -4.25
N SER A 110 -5.59 10.53 -4.98
CA SER A 110 -6.21 9.22 -4.88
C SER A 110 -5.71 8.33 -6.01
N ILE A 111 -5.00 7.26 -5.65
CA ILE A 111 -4.34 6.39 -6.62
C ILE A 111 -4.86 4.97 -6.43
N CYS A 112 -5.37 4.38 -7.51
CA CYS A 112 -5.73 2.97 -7.56
C CYS A 112 -4.95 2.25 -8.67
N THR A 113 -4.43 1.07 -8.37
CA THR A 113 -3.74 0.21 -9.34
C THR A 113 -4.40 -1.15 -9.33
N THR A 114 -4.75 -1.65 -10.53
CA THR A 114 -5.32 -2.98 -10.73
C THR A 114 -4.35 -3.87 -11.48
N TRP A 115 -4.38 -5.17 -11.19
CA TRP A 115 -3.71 -6.21 -11.97
C TRP A 115 -4.53 -7.51 -11.97
N ASP A 116 -4.54 -8.21 -13.10
CA ASP A 116 -5.18 -9.51 -13.26
C ASP A 116 -4.20 -10.54 -13.86
N SER A 117 -4.01 -11.67 -13.19
CA SER A 117 -3.06 -12.71 -13.61
C SER A 117 -3.48 -13.42 -14.89
N ALA A 118 -4.78 -13.52 -15.19
CA ALA A 118 -5.26 -14.25 -16.36
C ALA A 118 -4.93 -13.49 -17.65
N SER A 119 -5.22 -12.19 -17.69
CA SER A 119 -4.93 -11.30 -18.82
C SER A 119 -3.52 -10.70 -18.78
N GLY A 120 -2.92 -10.60 -17.59
CA GLY A 120 -1.67 -9.88 -17.33
C GLY A 120 -1.78 -8.36 -17.43
N LEU A 121 -3.01 -7.85 -17.49
CA LEU A 121 -3.25 -6.42 -17.63
C LEU A 121 -3.11 -5.72 -16.29
N VAL A 122 -2.41 -4.59 -16.33
CA VAL A 122 -2.33 -3.59 -15.26
C VAL A 122 -3.05 -2.32 -15.71
N GLN A 123 -3.69 -1.62 -14.77
CA GLN A 123 -4.28 -0.32 -15.02
C GLN A 123 -4.08 0.59 -13.81
N LEU A 124 -3.62 1.81 -14.07
CA LEU A 124 -3.58 2.88 -13.08
C LEU A 124 -4.83 3.77 -13.19
N TRP A 125 -5.32 4.23 -12.06
CA TRP A 125 -6.31 5.29 -11.93
C TRP A 125 -5.74 6.38 -11.02
N PHE A 126 -5.73 7.62 -11.51
CA PHE A 126 -5.15 8.76 -10.81
C PHE A 126 -6.22 9.83 -10.66
N ASP A 127 -6.58 10.17 -9.43
CA ASP A 127 -7.68 11.09 -9.10
C ASP A 127 -8.99 10.75 -9.86
N GLY A 128 -9.29 9.45 -9.92
CA GLY A 128 -10.47 8.91 -10.61
C GLY A 128 -10.35 8.84 -12.14
N GLN A 129 -9.26 9.33 -12.74
CA GLN A 129 -9.04 9.24 -14.19
C GLN A 129 -8.33 7.93 -14.55
N PRO A 130 -8.87 7.12 -15.48
CA PRO A 130 -8.24 5.88 -15.90
C PRO A 130 -7.08 6.13 -16.87
N SER A 131 -6.01 5.37 -16.70
CA SER A 131 -5.00 5.15 -17.72
C SER A 131 -5.45 4.10 -18.75
N ILE A 132 -4.69 3.98 -19.85
CA ILE A 132 -4.78 2.79 -20.71
C ILE A 132 -4.35 1.53 -19.95
N ARG A 133 -4.84 0.37 -20.38
CA ARG A 133 -4.35 -0.90 -19.85
C ARG A 133 -3.01 -1.25 -20.52
N LYS A 134 -2.03 -1.67 -19.73
CA LYS A 134 -0.75 -2.19 -20.21
C LYS A 134 -0.61 -3.65 -19.78
N PHE A 135 0.29 -4.39 -20.43
CA PHE A 135 0.64 -5.74 -20.02
C PHE A 135 1.95 -5.71 -19.23
N ILE A 136 2.05 -6.48 -18.15
CA ILE A 136 3.32 -6.76 -17.46
C ILE A 136 3.62 -8.26 -17.51
N THR A 137 2.75 -9.07 -16.92
CA THR A 137 2.97 -10.51 -16.78
C THR A 137 1.66 -11.23 -16.46
N SER A 138 1.49 -12.45 -16.98
CA SER A 138 0.29 -13.28 -16.82
C SER A 138 0.60 -14.72 -16.42
N GLY A 139 -0.43 -15.54 -16.25
CA GLY A 139 -0.35 -17.00 -16.15
C GLY A 139 0.14 -17.51 -14.80
N SER A 140 0.36 -16.65 -13.81
CA SER A 140 0.55 -17.11 -12.43
C SER A 140 0.19 -16.03 -11.42
N ASN A 141 -0.35 -16.50 -10.31
CA ASN A 141 -0.78 -15.69 -9.18
C ASN A 141 0.42 -15.20 -8.37
N ILE A 142 0.19 -14.14 -7.59
CA ILE A 142 1.07 -13.75 -6.49
C ILE A 142 0.81 -14.73 -5.34
N ARG A 143 1.83 -15.46 -4.89
CA ARG A 143 1.68 -16.54 -3.89
C ARG A 143 2.81 -16.60 -2.88
N GLY A 144 2.49 -17.03 -1.66
CA GLY A 144 3.45 -17.43 -0.65
C GLY A 144 3.37 -16.62 0.64
N SER A 145 4.48 -16.57 1.38
CA SER A 145 4.61 -15.68 2.53
C SER A 145 4.71 -14.25 2.00
N LEU A 146 3.72 -13.42 2.30
CA LEU A 146 3.63 -12.04 1.81
C LEU A 146 4.04 -11.07 2.92
N ILE A 147 4.78 -10.03 2.57
CA ILE A 147 4.99 -8.86 3.43
C ILE A 147 4.56 -7.62 2.67
N ILE A 148 3.59 -6.90 3.26
CA ILE A 148 3.08 -5.64 2.74
C ILE A 148 3.58 -4.50 3.62
N ILE A 149 4.16 -3.49 3.00
CA ILE A 149 4.79 -2.34 3.64
C ILE A 149 4.32 -1.03 3.02
N LEU A 150 4.02 -0.06 3.89
CA LEU A 150 3.86 1.35 3.55
C LEU A 150 5.06 2.14 4.09
N GLY A 151 5.51 3.15 3.36
CA GLY A 151 6.60 4.03 3.78
C GLY A 151 7.97 3.68 3.17
N GLN A 152 8.15 2.46 2.68
CA GLN A 152 9.42 1.96 2.11
C GLN A 152 9.15 1.06 0.90
N GLU A 153 10.11 1.01 -0.03
CA GLU A 153 10.19 -0.01 -1.08
C GLU A 153 11.09 -1.15 -0.59
N GLN A 154 10.68 -2.40 -0.85
CA GLN A 154 11.38 -3.60 -0.41
C GLN A 154 12.38 -4.09 -1.46
N ASP A 155 13.68 -4.06 -1.15
CA ASP A 155 14.75 -4.73 -1.91
C ASP A 155 15.06 -6.15 -1.39
N SER A 156 14.32 -6.59 -0.37
CA SER A 156 14.32 -7.97 0.11
C SER A 156 13.03 -8.22 0.88
N HIS A 157 12.67 -9.48 1.11
CA HIS A 157 11.45 -9.84 1.82
C HIS A 157 11.42 -9.24 3.24
N GLY A 158 10.65 -8.15 3.43
CA GLY A 158 10.53 -7.40 4.68
C GLY A 158 11.68 -6.45 5.01
N GLY A 159 12.54 -6.09 4.05
CA GLY A 159 13.71 -5.25 4.32
C GLY A 159 14.41 -4.74 3.06
N GLY A 160 15.70 -4.44 3.18
CA GLY A 160 16.52 -3.94 2.06
C GLY A 160 16.32 -2.45 1.75
N PHE A 161 15.48 -1.75 2.53
CA PHE A 161 15.03 -0.38 2.25
C PHE A 161 16.17 0.61 1.87
N ASP A 162 16.02 1.27 0.72
CA ASP A 162 16.81 2.44 0.35
C ASP A 162 16.16 3.72 0.89
N ILE A 163 16.92 4.50 1.66
CA ILE A 163 16.50 5.81 2.18
C ILE A 163 16.05 6.76 1.05
N LYS A 164 16.59 6.63 -0.16
CA LYS A 164 16.25 7.47 -1.31
C LYS A 164 14.89 7.16 -1.91
N GLN A 165 14.33 5.98 -1.64
CA GLN A 165 13.02 5.51 -2.10
C GLN A 165 11.94 5.56 -1.00
N SER A 166 12.29 6.01 0.21
CA SER A 166 11.35 6.12 1.31
C SER A 166 10.28 7.21 1.08
N PHE A 167 9.04 6.94 1.49
CA PHE A 167 7.97 7.93 1.46
C PHE A 167 8.04 8.85 2.69
N VAL A 168 7.81 10.14 2.46
CA VAL A 168 7.69 11.18 3.48
C VAL A 168 6.42 11.95 3.16
N GLY A 169 5.52 12.05 4.12
CA GLY A 169 4.19 12.62 3.89
C GLY A 169 3.11 11.92 4.70
N MET A 170 1.87 12.04 4.23
CA MET A 170 0.68 11.52 4.89
C MET A 170 -0.02 10.52 3.96
N MET A 171 -0.56 9.44 4.53
CA MET A 171 -1.27 8.39 3.80
C MET A 171 -2.53 7.97 4.54
N THR A 172 -3.62 7.78 3.82
CA THR A 172 -4.92 7.39 4.39
C THR A 172 -5.72 6.54 3.41
N ASP A 173 -6.78 5.92 3.92
CA ASP A 173 -7.77 5.14 3.18
C ASP A 173 -7.16 4.05 2.29
N VAL A 174 -6.13 3.36 2.83
CA VAL A 174 -5.47 2.25 2.13
C VAL A 174 -6.37 1.03 2.15
N HIS A 175 -6.78 0.58 0.96
CA HIS A 175 -7.59 -0.60 0.76
C HIS A 175 -6.99 -1.52 -0.30
N MET A 176 -7.21 -2.82 -0.13
CA MET A 176 -6.79 -3.84 -1.10
C MET A 176 -7.88 -4.88 -1.28
N TRP A 177 -8.09 -5.27 -2.54
CA TRP A 177 -9.01 -6.31 -2.97
C TRP A 177 -8.26 -7.40 -3.74
N ASP A 178 -8.76 -8.64 -3.66
CA ASP A 178 -8.26 -9.80 -4.41
C ASP A 178 -8.90 -9.96 -5.81
N TYR A 179 -9.56 -8.91 -6.28
CA TYR A 179 -10.18 -8.83 -7.60
C TYR A 179 -9.95 -7.45 -8.23
N VAL A 180 -10.17 -7.35 -9.55
CA VAL A 180 -10.12 -6.07 -10.27
C VAL A 180 -11.42 -5.31 -10.03
N LEU A 181 -11.33 -4.15 -9.36
CA LEU A 181 -12.49 -3.27 -9.19
C LEU A 181 -12.99 -2.76 -10.54
N SER A 182 -14.31 -2.63 -10.65
CA SER A 182 -14.95 -1.94 -11.77
C SER A 182 -14.70 -0.42 -11.71
N PRO A 183 -14.82 0.29 -12.86
CA PRO A 183 -14.78 1.75 -12.89
C PRO A 183 -15.72 2.42 -11.86
N CYS A 184 -16.93 1.90 -11.69
CA CYS A 184 -17.90 2.45 -10.74
C CYS A 184 -17.47 2.27 -9.29
N GLU A 185 -16.88 1.12 -8.93
CA GLU A 185 -16.33 0.91 -7.58
C GLU A 185 -15.16 1.86 -7.31
N ILE A 186 -14.28 2.07 -8.29
CA ILE A 186 -13.16 3.02 -8.16
C ILE A 186 -13.66 4.44 -8.01
N HIS A 187 -14.64 4.88 -8.80
CA HIS A 187 -15.25 6.21 -8.64
C HIS A 187 -15.92 6.37 -7.27
N ASN A 188 -16.67 5.37 -6.80
CA ASN A 188 -17.26 5.42 -5.46
C ASN A 188 -16.21 5.53 -4.36
N TYR A 189 -15.07 4.85 -4.51
CA TYR A 189 -13.93 5.00 -3.61
C TYR A 189 -13.36 6.43 -3.68
N VAL A 190 -13.04 6.94 -4.87
CA VAL A 190 -12.41 8.26 -5.07
C VAL A 190 -13.28 9.39 -4.51
N ASP A 191 -14.57 9.37 -4.82
CA ASP A 191 -15.54 10.41 -4.45
C ASP A 191 -16.02 10.32 -2.99
N GLU A 192 -15.40 9.44 -2.18
CA GLU A 192 -15.77 9.18 -0.78
C GLU A 192 -17.26 8.80 -0.61
N LEU A 193 -17.82 8.12 -1.60
CA LEU A 193 -19.19 7.59 -1.59
C LEU A 193 -19.24 6.22 -0.88
N ASN A 194 -20.37 5.53 -0.99
CA ASN A 194 -20.49 4.19 -0.46
C ASN A 194 -19.80 3.18 -1.38
N PHE A 195 -18.66 2.64 -0.93
CA PHE A 195 -17.93 1.57 -1.60
C PHE A 195 -17.72 0.37 -0.65
N THR A 196 -17.55 -0.81 -1.22
CA THR A 196 -17.23 -2.03 -0.47
C THR A 196 -15.79 -1.95 0.04
N PRO A 197 -15.55 -1.95 1.37
CA PRO A 197 -14.19 -1.93 1.89
C PRO A 197 -13.36 -3.12 1.38
N GLY A 198 -12.06 -2.93 1.19
CA GLY A 198 -11.13 -3.98 0.77
C GLY A 198 -11.25 -5.26 1.59
N ASN A 199 -11.39 -6.40 0.92
CA ASN A 199 -11.47 -7.71 1.56
C ASN A 199 -10.10 -8.31 1.92
N VAL A 200 -9.01 -7.69 1.44
CA VAL A 200 -7.62 -8.06 1.80
C VAL A 200 -7.05 -7.09 2.83
N LEU A 201 -7.17 -5.79 2.56
CA LEU A 201 -6.81 -4.72 3.48
C LEU A 201 -8.00 -3.76 3.60
N ASN A 202 -8.45 -3.52 4.83
CA ASN A 202 -9.59 -2.68 5.14
C ASN A 202 -9.16 -1.54 6.06
N TRP A 203 -9.11 -0.30 5.57
CA TRP A 203 -8.76 0.86 6.41
C TRP A 203 -9.66 1.02 7.66
N ARG A 204 -10.92 0.58 7.59
CA ARG A 204 -11.89 0.63 8.70
C ARG A 204 -11.74 -0.54 9.70
N ALA A 205 -10.85 -1.48 9.42
CA ALA A 205 -10.55 -2.63 10.26
C ALA A 205 -9.16 -3.16 9.90
N LEU A 206 -8.12 -2.33 10.06
CA LEU A 206 -6.78 -2.61 9.58
C LEU A 206 -5.95 -3.30 10.67
N ASP A 207 -5.35 -4.45 10.35
CA ASP A 207 -4.34 -5.10 11.18
C ASP A 207 -2.95 -4.69 10.67
N PHE A 208 -2.17 -4.04 11.54
CA PHE A 208 -0.88 -3.47 11.17
C PHE A 208 0.08 -3.38 12.37
N GLN A 209 1.36 -3.21 12.04
CA GLN A 209 2.43 -2.90 12.99
C GLN A 209 3.19 -1.66 12.51
N ILE A 210 3.30 -0.65 13.37
CA ILE A 210 4.19 0.50 13.15
C ILE A 210 5.61 0.12 13.60
N VAL A 211 6.59 0.46 12.76
CA VAL A 211 8.01 0.34 13.07
C VAL A 211 8.66 1.72 12.97
N ASP A 212 9.41 2.10 14.01
CA ASP A 212 10.05 3.41 14.15
C ASP A 212 9.03 4.57 14.10
N ARG A 213 9.45 5.78 13.70
CA ARG A 213 8.64 7.00 13.75
C ARG A 213 7.63 7.08 12.62
N VAL A 214 6.48 6.44 12.81
CA VAL A 214 5.23 6.69 12.07
C VAL A 214 4.17 7.13 13.07
N LEU A 215 3.45 8.22 12.78
CA LEU A 215 2.41 8.75 13.64
C LEU A 215 1.03 8.36 13.09
N ILE A 216 0.06 8.19 13.99
CA ILE A 216 -1.36 8.13 13.64
C ILE A 216 -1.97 9.47 14.04
N GLU A 217 -2.49 10.19 13.07
CA GLU A 217 -3.09 11.51 13.26
C GLU A 217 -4.52 11.52 12.73
N ASP A 218 -5.34 12.45 13.21
CA ASP A 218 -6.65 12.66 12.60
C ASP A 218 -6.48 13.32 11.22
N LYS A 219 -7.20 12.84 10.21
CA LYS A 219 -7.25 13.45 8.87
C LYS A 219 -7.75 14.89 9.05
N PHE A 220 -7.11 15.84 8.37
CA PHE A 220 -7.52 17.24 8.43
C PHE A 220 -9.01 17.38 8.15
N LYS A 221 -9.76 17.83 9.17
CA LYS A 221 -11.12 18.29 8.97
C LYS A 221 -11.01 19.72 8.46
N THR A 222 -11.46 19.99 7.24
CA THR A 222 -11.73 21.36 6.83
C THR A 222 -12.78 21.93 7.77
N CYS A 223 -12.41 22.97 8.53
CA CYS A 223 -13.39 23.75 9.28
C CYS A 223 -14.30 24.42 8.24
N HIS A 224 -15.60 24.12 8.30
CA HIS A 224 -16.63 24.82 7.55
C HIS A 224 -17.18 25.99 8.36
#